data_AF-A0A349HPQ9-F1
#
_entry.id   AF-A0A349HPQ9-F1
#
_cell.length_a   1.000
_cell.length_b   1.000
_cell.length_c   1.000
_cell.angle_alpha   90.00
_cell.angle_beta   90.00
_cell.angle_gamma   90.00
#
_symmetry.space_group_name_H-M   'P 1'
#
loop_
_entity.id
_entity.type
_entity.pdbx_description
1 polymer ?
#
loop_
_entity_poly.entity_id
_entity_poly.type
_entity_poly.pdbx_seq_one_letter_code
_entity_poly.pdbx_strand_id
1 'polypeptide(L)'
;MAFWTGLMRIVEKTNILNKLSSFLKPLVRYLFKDVQNDANAVNAILMTLAANLFGIGNSATAFGIKAMQEMQKSNLNKKTATKAMCMFLIINVSSIQLIPLNVIKLRADSGSVAPSEIMVPTLLVTAFSTMVAIIFAKYYEGKEL
;
A
#
# COMPACT_ATOMS: atom_id res chain seq x y z
N MET A 1 -4.68 21.53 -11.16
CA MET A 1 -5.53 20.72 -10.26
C MET A 1 -6.64 19.94 -10.98
N ALA A 2 -7.30 20.48 -12.03
CA ALA A 2 -8.41 19.81 -12.71
C ALA A 2 -8.03 18.47 -13.41
N PHE A 3 -6.84 18.39 -14.03
CA PHE A 3 -6.34 17.15 -14.63
C PHE A 3 -6.16 16.05 -13.56
N TRP A 4 -5.68 16.43 -12.38
CA TRP A 4 -5.39 15.53 -11.26
C TRP A 4 -6.66 14.91 -10.66
N THR A 5 -7.65 15.76 -10.37
CA THR A 5 -8.94 15.31 -9.84
C THR A 5 -9.75 14.54 -10.88
N GLY A 6 -9.59 14.88 -12.17
CA GLY A 6 -10.15 14.13 -13.29
C GLY A 6 -9.56 12.72 -13.42
N LEU A 7 -8.23 12.60 -13.40
CA LEU A 7 -7.54 11.31 -13.46
C LEU A 7 -7.91 10.42 -12.27
N MET A 8 -7.94 10.97 -11.05
CA MET A 8 -8.36 10.21 -9.87
C MET A 8 -9.81 9.73 -9.95
N ARG A 9 -10.73 10.58 -10.43
CA ARG A 9 -12.12 10.17 -10.67
C ARG A 9 -12.22 9.04 -11.69
N ILE A 10 -11.35 9.00 -12.70
CA ILE A 10 -11.30 7.89 -13.66
C ILE A 10 -10.79 6.63 -12.96
N VAL A 11 -9.71 6.70 -12.16
CA VAL A 11 -9.20 5.52 -11.43
C VAL A 11 -10.22 4.98 -10.42
N GLU A 12 -10.96 5.85 -9.74
CA GLU A 12 -12.04 5.45 -8.81
C GLU A 12 -13.25 4.86 -9.54
N LYS A 13 -13.64 5.43 -10.69
CA LYS A 13 -14.78 4.93 -11.48
C LYS A 13 -14.44 3.72 -12.34
N THR A 14 -13.17 3.50 -12.62
CA THR A 14 -12.71 2.34 -13.39
C THR A 14 -12.47 1.16 -12.46
N ASN A 15 -12.70 -0.04 -12.97
CA ASN A 15 -12.46 -1.30 -12.23
C ASN A 15 -10.95 -1.61 -12.07
N ILE A 16 -10.08 -0.61 -12.23
CA ILE A 16 -8.62 -0.72 -12.19
C ILE A 16 -8.15 -1.12 -10.79
N LEU A 17 -8.68 -0.49 -9.75
CA LEU A 17 -8.37 -0.85 -8.36
C LEU A 17 -8.75 -2.29 -8.04
N ASN A 18 -9.88 -2.78 -8.57
CA ASN A 18 -10.33 -4.16 -8.38
C ASN A 18 -9.45 -5.16 -9.16
N LYS A 19 -9.01 -4.81 -10.38
CA LYS A 19 -8.04 -5.62 -11.14
C LYS A 19 -6.69 -5.68 -10.45
N LEU A 20 -6.20 -4.56 -9.92
CA LEU A 20 -4.92 -4.56 -9.18
C LEU A 20 -5.06 -5.33 -7.86
N SER A 21 -6.18 -5.18 -7.16
CA SER A 21 -6.48 -5.99 -5.98
C SER A 21 -6.48 -7.49 -6.29
N SER A 22 -7.02 -7.93 -7.44
CA SER A 22 -6.95 -9.36 -7.81
C SER A 22 -5.52 -9.83 -8.09
N PHE A 23 -4.69 -8.97 -8.68
CA PHE A 23 -3.27 -9.23 -8.91
C PHE A 23 -2.45 -9.31 -7.61
N LEU A 24 -2.78 -8.48 -6.61
CA LEU A 24 -2.11 -8.46 -5.31
C LEU A 24 -2.61 -9.55 -4.35
N LYS A 25 -3.76 -10.16 -4.65
CA LYS A 25 -4.37 -11.24 -3.84
C LYS A 25 -3.43 -12.39 -3.47
N PRO A 26 -2.62 -12.98 -4.39
CA PRO A 26 -1.67 -14.02 -4.02
C PRO A 26 -0.61 -13.52 -3.02
N LEU A 27 -0.09 -12.30 -3.21
CA LEU A 27 0.89 -11.70 -2.31
C LEU A 27 0.29 -11.48 -0.91
N VAL A 28 -0.92 -10.92 -0.83
CA VAL A 28 -1.61 -10.68 0.44
C VAL A 28 -1.91 -11.99 1.15
N ARG A 29 -2.37 -13.04 0.45
CA ARG A 29 -2.58 -14.35 1.05
C ARG A 29 -1.31 -14.96 1.64
N TYR A 30 -0.17 -14.76 0.97
CA TYR A 30 1.11 -15.27 1.46
C TYR A 30 1.62 -14.49 2.68
N LEU A 31 1.51 -13.15 2.66
CA LEU A 31 2.04 -12.30 3.73
C LEU A 31 1.14 -12.27 4.97
N PHE A 32 -0.18 -12.34 4.80
CA PHE A 32 -1.19 -12.19 5.85
C PHE A 32 -1.96 -13.48 6.12
N LYS A 33 -1.25 -14.59 6.34
CA LYS A 33 -1.86 -15.91 6.60
C LYS A 33 -2.84 -15.88 7.79
N ASP A 34 -2.52 -15.14 8.83
CA ASP A 34 -3.35 -15.06 10.06
C ASP A 34 -4.69 -14.36 9.85
N VAL A 35 -4.81 -13.54 8.79
CA VAL A 35 -5.99 -12.71 8.49
C VAL A 35 -6.78 -13.26 7.29
N GLN A 36 -6.30 -14.33 6.66
CA GLN A 36 -6.86 -14.85 5.40
C GLN A 36 -8.35 -15.26 5.47
N ASN A 37 -8.84 -15.59 6.66
CA ASN A 37 -10.22 -16.01 6.90
C ASN A 37 -11.19 -14.82 7.01
N ASP A 38 -10.68 -13.60 7.19
CA ASP A 38 -11.49 -12.39 7.27
C ASP A 38 -11.52 -11.69 5.91
N ALA A 39 -12.60 -11.93 5.15
CA ALA A 39 -12.79 -11.34 3.83
C ALA A 39 -12.82 -9.80 3.87
N ASN A 40 -13.31 -9.18 4.95
CA ASN A 40 -13.38 -7.73 5.07
C ASN A 40 -12.00 -7.13 5.31
N ALA A 41 -11.21 -7.73 6.20
CA ALA A 41 -9.83 -7.32 6.45
C ALA A 41 -8.97 -7.49 5.19
N VAL A 42 -9.05 -8.64 4.52
CA VAL A 42 -8.30 -8.91 3.28
C VAL A 42 -8.66 -7.91 2.18
N ASN A 43 -9.95 -7.65 1.97
CA ASN A 43 -10.39 -6.67 0.96
C ASN A 43 -9.90 -5.25 1.30
N ALA A 44 -9.97 -4.84 2.56
CA ALA A 44 -9.49 -3.53 2.98
C ALA A 44 -7.97 -3.39 2.77
N ILE A 45 -7.18 -4.42 3.12
CA ILE A 45 -5.72 -4.45 2.87
C ILE A 45 -5.44 -4.31 1.37
N LEU A 46 -6.12 -5.10 0.53
CA LEU A 46 -5.95 -5.05 -0.91
C LEU A 46 -6.25 -3.66 -1.49
N MET A 47 -7.34 -3.04 -1.06
CA MET A 47 -7.72 -1.70 -1.49
C MET A 47 -6.69 -0.66 -1.06
N THR A 48 -6.13 -0.75 0.14
CA THR A 48 -5.04 0.12 0.58
C THR A 48 -3.80 -0.04 -0.28
N LEU A 49 -3.36 -1.28 -0.51
CA LEU A 49 -2.16 -1.54 -1.31
C LEU A 49 -2.35 -1.08 -2.77
N ALA A 50 -3.51 -1.34 -3.36
CA ALA A 50 -3.85 -0.88 -4.69
C ALA A 50 -3.87 0.65 -4.77
N ALA A 51 -4.50 1.33 -3.81
CA ALA A 51 -4.53 2.79 -3.74
C ALA A 51 -3.13 3.39 -3.56
N ASN A 52 -2.28 2.81 -2.72
CA ASN A 52 -0.88 3.23 -2.56
C ASN A 52 -0.09 3.05 -3.85
N LEU A 53 -0.19 1.91 -4.52
CA LEU A 53 0.51 1.64 -5.79
C LEU A 53 0.13 2.62 -6.91
N PHE A 54 -1.15 3.03 -6.95
CA PHE A 54 -1.64 4.05 -7.90
C PHE A 54 -1.37 5.50 -7.46
N GLY A 55 -0.83 5.73 -6.26
CA GLY A 55 -0.57 7.07 -5.74
C GLY A 55 -1.84 7.82 -5.29
N ILE A 56 -2.93 7.10 -4.99
CA ILE A 56 -4.18 7.65 -4.43
C ILE A 56 -4.04 7.80 -2.91
N GLY A 57 -3.06 8.60 -2.46
CA GLY A 57 -2.65 8.66 -1.05
C GLY A 57 -3.79 8.99 -0.07
N ASN A 58 -4.69 9.90 -0.45
CA ASN A 58 -5.82 10.30 0.42
C ASN A 58 -6.80 9.14 0.67
N SER A 59 -7.07 8.32 -0.35
CA SER A 59 -7.98 7.17 -0.23
C SER A 59 -7.27 5.97 0.41
N ALA A 60 -5.97 5.80 0.17
CA ALA A 60 -5.17 4.73 0.77
C ALA A 60 -5.19 4.79 2.30
N THR A 61 -5.06 5.99 2.88
CA THR A 61 -5.13 6.18 4.34
C THR A 61 -6.50 5.78 4.90
N ALA A 62 -7.59 6.17 4.25
CA ALA A 62 -8.94 5.80 4.67
C ALA A 62 -9.17 4.28 4.64
N PHE A 63 -8.75 3.62 3.56
CA PHE A 63 -8.79 2.15 3.47
C PHE A 63 -7.86 1.50 4.51
N GLY A 64 -6.71 2.12 4.80
CA GLY A 64 -5.74 1.58 5.75
C GLY A 64 -6.23 1.60 7.18
N ILE A 65 -6.90 2.68 7.60
CA ILE A 65 -7.57 2.74 8.90
C ILE A 65 -8.65 1.65 8.98
N LYS A 66 -9.44 1.47 7.93
CA LYS A 66 -10.45 0.41 7.87
C LYS A 66 -9.83 -0.99 7.98
N ALA A 67 -8.72 -1.24 7.28
CA ALA A 67 -7.98 -2.50 7.38
C ALA A 67 -7.49 -2.78 8.80
N MET A 68 -6.93 -1.77 9.47
CA MET A 68 -6.50 -1.88 10.88
C MET A 68 -7.68 -2.15 11.81
N GLN A 69 -8.83 -1.50 11.60
CA GLN A 69 -10.05 -1.76 12.37
C GLN A 69 -10.57 -3.18 12.18
N GLU A 70 -10.63 -3.69 10.95
CA GLU A 70 -11.05 -5.08 10.69
C GLU A 70 -10.08 -6.09 11.33
N MET A 71 -8.76 -5.92 11.15
CA MET A 71 -7.76 -6.77 11.81
C MET A 71 -7.87 -6.70 13.35
N GLN A 72 -8.17 -5.52 13.89
CA GLN A 72 -8.34 -5.33 15.32
C GLN A 72 -9.57 -6.05 15.88
N LYS A 73 -10.62 -6.34 15.10
CA LYS A 73 -11.78 -7.12 15.57
C LYS A 73 -11.37 -8.52 15.99
N SER A 74 -10.55 -9.17 15.17
CA SER A 74 -10.04 -10.53 15.36
C SER A 74 -8.83 -10.60 16.31
N ASN A 75 -8.30 -9.47 16.76
CA ASN A 75 -7.20 -9.41 17.71
C ASN A 75 -7.64 -9.77 19.14
N LEU A 76 -7.05 -10.81 19.73
CA LEU A 76 -7.32 -11.25 21.11
C LEU A 76 -6.84 -10.23 22.15
N ASN A 77 -5.71 -9.56 21.92
CA ASN A 77 -5.18 -8.55 22.81
C ASN A 77 -5.25 -7.15 22.18
N LYS A 78 -6.28 -6.38 22.54
CA LYS A 78 -6.52 -5.06 21.94
C LYS A 78 -5.40 -4.04 22.19
N LYS A 79 -4.51 -4.25 23.17
CA LYS A 79 -3.40 -3.35 23.50
C LYS A 79 -2.12 -3.66 22.71
N THR A 80 -2.05 -4.80 22.03
CA THR A 80 -0.85 -5.25 21.32
C THR A 80 -1.18 -5.50 19.85
N ALA A 81 -0.39 -4.94 18.94
CA ALA A 81 -0.56 -5.17 17.51
C ALA A 81 -0.23 -6.62 17.15
N THR A 82 -1.03 -7.22 16.26
CA THR A 82 -0.74 -8.55 15.72
C THR A 82 0.37 -8.49 14.69
N LYS A 83 1.00 -9.63 14.40
CA LYS A 83 2.00 -9.79 13.33
C LYS A 83 1.51 -9.23 11.99
N ALA A 84 0.25 -9.54 11.66
CA ALA A 84 -0.42 -9.00 10.48
C ALA A 84 -0.53 -7.47 10.50
N MET A 85 -0.91 -6.85 11.61
CA MET A 85 -0.98 -5.39 11.72
C MET A 85 0.40 -4.73 11.54
N CYS A 86 1.46 -5.33 12.12
CA CYS A 86 2.83 -4.86 11.93
C CYS A 86 3.30 -4.99 10.48
N MET A 87 3.07 -6.15 9.85
CA MET A 87 3.39 -6.38 8.44
C MET A 87 2.65 -5.40 7.52
N PHE A 88 1.37 -5.14 7.80
CA PHE A 88 0.57 -4.17 7.06
C PHE A 88 1.17 -2.77 7.13
N LEU A 89 1.57 -2.33 8.33
CA LEU A 89 2.19 -1.04 8.52
C LEU A 89 3.51 -0.92 7.77
N ILE A 90 4.37 -1.95 7.84
CA ILE A 90 5.68 -1.98 7.15
C ILE A 90 5.50 -1.77 5.65
N ILE A 91 4.55 -2.50 5.03
CA ILE A 91 4.30 -2.38 3.59
C ILE A 91 3.77 -0.98 3.25
N ASN A 92 2.84 -0.44 4.06
CA ASN A 92 2.29 0.90 3.84
C ASN A 92 3.36 2.01 3.95
N VAL A 93 4.22 1.94 4.97
CA VAL A 93 5.30 2.91 5.17
C VAL A 93 6.32 2.84 4.04
N SER A 94 6.58 1.66 3.50
CA SER A 94 7.52 1.48 2.38
C SER A 94 7.04 2.08 1.04
N SER A 95 5.74 2.43 0.93
CA SER A 95 5.17 3.32 -0.09
C SER A 95 5.63 3.09 -1.54
N ILE A 96 5.58 1.85 -2.03
CA ILE A 96 5.80 1.58 -3.46
C ILE A 96 4.70 2.27 -4.27
N GLN A 97 5.08 3.22 -5.11
CA GLN A 97 4.20 3.91 -6.07
C GLN A 97 4.68 3.62 -7.49
N LEU A 98 3.79 3.08 -8.34
CA LEU A 98 4.10 2.86 -9.75
C LEU A 98 4.34 4.17 -10.49
N ILE A 99 3.57 5.20 -10.13
CA ILE A 99 3.72 6.54 -10.69
C ILE A 99 3.75 7.53 -9.51
N PRO A 100 4.93 8.11 -9.18
CA PRO A 100 5.10 9.03 -8.06
C PRO A 100 4.62 10.44 -8.44
N LEU A 101 3.34 10.52 -8.77
CA LEU A 101 2.73 11.68 -9.40
C LEU A 101 2.83 12.96 -8.56
N ASN A 102 2.77 12.83 -7.23
CA ASN A 102 2.94 13.97 -6.32
C ASN A 102 4.35 14.59 -6.43
N VAL A 103 5.38 13.77 -6.57
CA VAL A 103 6.77 14.24 -6.69
C VAL A 103 7.03 14.80 -8.10
N ILE A 104 6.45 14.17 -9.13
CA ILE A 104 6.48 14.71 -10.51
C ILE A 104 5.83 16.10 -10.54
N LYS A 105 4.66 16.25 -9.91
CA LYS A 105 3.98 17.54 -9.81
C LYS A 105 4.83 18.57 -9.06
N LEU A 106 5.39 18.20 -7.91
CA LEU A 106 6.27 19.08 -7.15
C LEU A 106 7.46 19.57 -7.98
N ARG A 107 8.09 18.67 -8.75
CA ARG A 107 9.20 19.01 -9.66
C ARG A 107 8.74 19.95 -10.78
N ALA A 108 7.58 19.71 -11.36
CA ALA A 108 7.00 20.56 -12.40
C ALA A 108 6.70 21.97 -11.85
N ASP A 109 6.04 22.06 -10.69
CA ASP A 109 5.73 23.31 -10.00
C ASP A 109 7.01 24.07 -9.59
N SER A 110 8.13 23.35 -9.39
CA SER A 110 9.45 23.91 -9.08
C SER A 110 10.30 24.27 -10.33
N GLY A 111 9.76 24.16 -11.54
CA GLY A 111 10.46 24.53 -12.77
C GLY A 111 11.43 23.49 -13.34
N SER A 112 11.31 22.22 -12.95
CA SER A 112 12.16 21.15 -13.49
C SER A 112 11.90 20.94 -14.99
N VAL A 113 12.98 20.90 -15.79
CA VAL A 113 12.94 20.64 -17.24
C VAL A 113 12.42 19.23 -17.56
N ALA A 114 12.71 18.27 -16.67
CA ALA A 114 12.28 16.89 -16.79
C ALA A 114 11.72 16.37 -15.45
N PRO A 115 10.45 16.66 -15.13
CA PRO A 115 9.83 16.27 -13.87
C PRO A 115 9.66 14.75 -13.68
N SER A 116 9.59 13.98 -14.77
CA SER A 116 9.29 12.54 -14.77
C SER A 116 10.52 11.62 -14.68
N GLU A 117 11.74 12.14 -14.85
CA GLU A 117 12.99 11.33 -14.82
C GLU A 117 13.18 10.55 -13.52
N ILE A 118 12.60 11.04 -12.42
CA ILE A 118 12.68 10.38 -11.10
C ILE A 118 11.86 9.08 -11.01
N MET A 119 10.99 8.78 -11.98
CA MET A 119 10.05 7.67 -11.87
C MET A 119 10.77 6.33 -11.73
N VAL A 120 11.71 6.05 -12.64
CA VAL A 120 12.48 4.79 -12.66
C VAL A 120 13.34 4.62 -11.39
N PRO A 121 14.19 5.58 -10.98
CA PRO A 121 14.99 5.41 -9.78
C PRO A 121 14.13 5.30 -8.51
N THR A 122 13.02 6.04 -8.41
CA THR A 122 12.12 5.94 -7.26
C THR A 122 11.49 4.56 -7.15
N LEU A 123 11.03 4.00 -8.27
CA LEU A 123 10.43 2.66 -8.30
C LEU A 123 11.44 1.59 -7.88
N LEU A 124 12.68 1.66 -8.36
CA LEU A 124 13.74 0.71 -8.02
C LEU A 124 14.11 0.80 -6.52
N VAL A 125 14.33 2.01 -6.00
CA VAL A 125 14.73 2.22 -4.61
C VAL A 125 13.60 1.81 -3.65
N THR A 126 12.35 2.17 -3.95
CA THR A 126 11.20 1.79 -3.11
C THR A 126 10.95 0.29 -3.15
N ALA A 127 11.00 -0.35 -4.33
CA ALA A 127 10.87 -1.80 -4.43
C ALA A 127 11.97 -2.54 -3.64
N PHE A 128 13.22 -2.09 -3.72
CA PHE A 128 14.32 -2.66 -2.95
C PHE A 128 14.12 -2.46 -1.44
N SER A 129 13.78 -1.25 -1.01
CA SER A 129 13.50 -0.93 0.39
C SER A 129 12.36 -1.78 0.97
N THR A 130 11.25 -1.91 0.24
CA THR A 130 10.12 -2.75 0.64
C THR A 130 10.51 -4.23 0.71
N MET A 131 11.29 -4.72 -0.26
CA MET A 131 11.76 -6.12 -0.24
C MET A 131 12.59 -6.41 1.00
N VAL A 132 13.56 -5.55 1.32
CA VAL A 132 14.39 -5.66 2.54
C VAL A 132 13.50 -5.59 3.78
N ALA A 133 12.57 -4.65 3.84
CA ALA A 133 11.66 -4.49 4.98
C ALA A 133 10.79 -5.73 5.22
N ILE A 134 10.24 -6.34 4.17
CA ILE A 134 9.45 -7.58 4.26
C ILE A 134 10.32 -8.75 4.71
N ILE A 135 11.55 -8.88 4.19
CA ILE A 135 12.49 -9.95 4.59
C ILE A 135 12.80 -9.85 6.08
N PHE A 136 13.15 -8.65 6.55
CA PHE A 136 13.41 -8.41 7.97
C PHE A 136 12.17 -8.69 8.82
N ALA A 137 11.00 -8.21 8.40
CA ALA A 137 9.75 -8.47 9.11
C ALA A 137 9.47 -9.97 9.26
N LYS A 138 9.61 -10.74 8.18
CA LYS A 138 9.43 -12.21 8.20
C LYS A 138 10.48 -12.92 9.05
N TYR A 139 11.72 -12.43 9.05
CA TYR A 139 12.78 -12.97 9.90
C TYR A 139 12.47 -12.81 11.39
N TYR A 140 12.02 -11.62 11.81
CA TYR A 140 11.62 -11.38 13.20
C TYR A 140 10.28 -12.06 13.56
N GLU A 141 9.38 -12.25 12.59
CA GLU A 141 8.12 -12.97 12.79
C GLU A 141 8.32 -14.45 13.15
N GLY A 142 9.35 -15.08 12.57
CA GLY A 142 9.72 -16.49 12.83
C GLY A 142 10.61 -16.69 14.05
N LYS A 143 11.27 -15.63 14.54
CA LYS A 143 11.89 -15.60 15.87
C LYS A 143 10.81 -15.25 16.91
N GLU A 144 9.91 -16.18 17.19
CA GLU A 144 9.14 -16.08 18.42
C GLU A 144 10.10 -16.23 19.61
N LEU A 145 10.28 -15.14 20.35
CA LEU A 145 10.81 -15.12 21.71
C LEU A 145 9.75 -15.62 22.68
#